data_AF-A0A971H945-F1
#
_entry.id   AF-A0A971H945-F1
#
_cell.length_a   1.000
_cell.length_b   1.000
_cell.length_c   1.000
_cell.angle_alpha   90.00
_cell.angle_beta   90.00
_cell.angle_gamma   90.00
#
_symmetry.space_group_name_H-M   'P 1'
#
loop_
_entity.id
_entity.type
_entity.pdbx_description
1 polymer ?
#
loop_
_entity_poly.entity_id
_entity_poly.type
_entity_poly.pdbx_seq_one_letter_code
_entity_poly.pdbx_strand_id
1 'polypeptide(L)'
;LMLLEAQGLITLKEDSGITATKLDIVDNPKNLEIVEMEAAQLPRTLSDVDMAVINGNYAIEAGLLISEALATEDAESESAQTYTNIVVVKEGNEESPAVLALVDALKSAKVKSFIEEKYQGAVVATF
;
A
#
# COMPACT_ATOMS: atom_id res chain seq x y z
N LEU A 1 -8.18 -2.44 -4.98
CA LEU A 1 -8.80 -3.52 -5.80
C LEU A 1 -7.77 -4.38 -6.52
N MET A 2 -6.69 -3.80 -7.07
CA MET A 2 -5.64 -4.54 -7.78
C MET A 2 -5.05 -5.73 -7.01
N LEU A 3 -4.87 -5.63 -5.69
CA LEU A 3 -4.43 -6.79 -4.88
C LEU A 3 -5.42 -7.97 -4.97
N LEU A 4 -6.74 -7.70 -4.93
CA LEU A 4 -7.76 -8.76 -5.03
C LEU A 4 -7.75 -9.41 -6.41
N GLU A 5 -7.51 -8.62 -7.47
CA GLU A 5 -7.35 -9.12 -8.83
C GLU A 5 -6.08 -9.98 -8.97
N ALA A 6 -4.95 -9.52 -8.42
CA ALA A 6 -3.69 -10.28 -8.41
C ALA A 6 -3.82 -11.63 -7.68
N GLN A 7 -4.70 -11.71 -6.68
CA GLN A 7 -5.03 -12.96 -5.97
C GLN A 7 -6.15 -13.76 -6.66
N GLY A 8 -6.62 -13.34 -7.84
CA GLY A 8 -7.65 -14.03 -8.62
C GLY A 8 -9.04 -14.05 -7.98
N LEU A 9 -9.32 -13.13 -7.06
CA LEU A 9 -10.61 -13.05 -6.36
C LEU A 9 -11.67 -12.29 -7.17
N ILE A 10 -11.22 -11.35 -7.98
CA ILE A 10 -12.04 -10.53 -8.89
C ILE A 10 -11.27 -10.32 -10.19
N THR A 11 -11.94 -9.84 -11.24
CA THR A 11 -11.30 -9.32 -12.45
C THR A 11 -11.78 -7.90 -12.69
N LEU A 12 -10.87 -6.98 -13.01
CA LEU A 12 -11.14 -5.59 -13.32
C LEU A 12 -11.19 -5.38 -14.85
N LYS A 13 -11.78 -4.28 -15.31
CA LYS A 13 -11.67 -3.87 -16.72
C LYS A 13 -10.20 -3.53 -17.02
N GLU A 14 -9.73 -3.92 -18.21
CA GLU A 14 -8.34 -3.79 -18.66
C GLU A 14 -7.75 -2.38 -18.48
N ASP A 15 -8.56 -1.32 -18.69
CA ASP A 15 -8.12 0.07 -18.63
C ASP A 15 -8.37 0.77 -17.29
N SER A 16 -8.76 0.05 -16.24
CA SER A 16 -9.13 0.67 -14.95
C SER A 16 -7.93 1.24 -14.20
N GLY A 17 -6.76 0.59 -14.36
CA GLY A 17 -5.50 0.94 -13.72
C GLY A 17 -5.62 1.18 -12.21
N ILE A 18 -4.79 2.09 -11.71
CA ILE A 18 -4.74 2.47 -10.29
C ILE A 18 -5.99 3.19 -9.79
N THR A 19 -6.85 3.66 -10.70
CA THR A 19 -8.10 4.36 -10.38
C THR A 19 -9.32 3.45 -10.32
N ALA A 20 -9.14 2.14 -10.43
CA ALA A 20 -10.22 1.17 -10.44
C ALA A 20 -11.16 1.32 -9.24
N THR A 21 -12.46 1.33 -9.51
CA THR A 21 -13.52 1.35 -8.50
C THR A 21 -14.26 0.01 -8.50
N LYS A 22 -15.15 -0.22 -7.52
CA LYS A 22 -15.99 -1.43 -7.52
C LYS A 22 -16.89 -1.58 -8.76
N LEU A 23 -17.16 -0.47 -9.48
CA LEU A 23 -17.92 -0.46 -10.74
C LEU A 23 -17.12 -1.02 -11.93
N ASP A 24 -15.82 -1.23 -11.73
CA ASP A 24 -14.91 -1.75 -12.74
C ASP A 24 -14.66 -3.25 -12.62
N ILE A 25 -15.33 -3.91 -11.67
CA ILE A 25 -15.29 -5.36 -11.52
C ILE A 25 -16.14 -6.01 -12.62
N VAL A 26 -15.50 -6.82 -13.47
CA VAL A 26 -16.14 -7.55 -14.58
C VAL A 26 -16.37 -9.03 -14.27
N ASP A 27 -15.63 -9.60 -13.32
CA ASP A 27 -15.86 -10.94 -12.79
C ASP A 27 -15.66 -10.98 -11.27
N ASN A 28 -16.54 -11.71 -10.58
CA ASN A 28 -16.54 -11.89 -9.13
C ASN A 28 -17.13 -13.28 -8.79
N PRO A 29 -16.38 -14.36 -9.05
CA PRO A 29 -16.90 -15.73 -8.99
C PRO A 29 -17.33 -16.16 -7.57
N LYS A 30 -16.85 -15.44 -6.55
CA LYS A 30 -17.19 -15.68 -5.14
C LYS A 30 -18.31 -14.78 -4.62
N ASN A 31 -18.88 -13.91 -5.46
CA ASN A 31 -19.90 -12.91 -5.09
C ASN A 31 -19.48 -12.08 -3.86
N LEU A 32 -18.21 -11.66 -3.80
CA LEU A 32 -17.70 -10.83 -2.72
C LEU A 32 -18.42 -9.48 -2.69
N GLU A 33 -18.90 -9.07 -1.51
CA GLU A 33 -19.40 -7.73 -1.30
C GLU A 33 -18.23 -6.78 -1.02
N ILE A 34 -18.02 -5.80 -1.91
CA ILE A 34 -16.96 -4.79 -1.75
C ILE A 34 -17.52 -3.60 -0.98
N VAL A 35 -17.15 -3.52 0.30
CA VAL A 35 -17.51 -2.42 1.18
C VAL A 35 -16.37 -1.42 1.22
N GLU A 36 -16.63 -0.20 0.74
CA GLU A 36 -15.66 0.90 0.75
C GLU A 36 -15.74 1.64 2.09
N MET A 37 -14.59 1.84 2.73
CA MET A 37 -14.49 2.49 4.04
C MET A 37 -13.29 3.42 4.10
N GLU A 38 -13.30 4.34 5.06
CA GLU A 38 -12.16 5.19 5.35
C GLU A 38 -10.99 4.34 5.87
N ALA A 39 -9.78 4.59 5.37
CA ALA A 39 -8.63 3.71 5.55
C ALA A 39 -8.24 3.52 7.03
N ALA A 40 -8.32 4.57 7.85
CA ALA A 40 -7.99 4.49 9.27
C ALA A 40 -9.00 3.66 10.09
N GLN A 41 -10.18 3.37 9.56
CA GLN A 41 -11.16 2.51 10.21
C GLN A 41 -10.93 1.02 9.95
N LEU A 42 -10.26 0.66 8.86
CA LEU A 42 -10.15 -0.73 8.39
C LEU A 42 -9.60 -1.73 9.43
N PRO A 43 -8.60 -1.38 10.27
CA PRO A 43 -8.15 -2.31 11.30
C PRO A 43 -9.23 -2.67 12.34
N ARG A 44 -10.17 -1.75 12.60
CA ARG A 44 -11.22 -1.94 13.62
C ARG A 44 -12.40 -2.74 13.11
N THR A 45 -12.54 -2.86 11.80
CA THR A 45 -13.67 -3.52 11.15
C THR A 45 -13.39 -5.00 10.86
N LEU A 46 -12.18 -5.50 11.18
CA LEU A 46 -11.79 -6.88 10.94
C LEU A 46 -12.72 -7.92 11.60
N SER A 47 -13.41 -7.58 12.69
CA SER A 47 -14.39 -8.47 13.31
C SER A 47 -15.70 -8.59 12.53
N ASP A 48 -15.97 -7.65 11.62
CA ASP A 48 -17.25 -7.46 10.95
C ASP A 48 -17.20 -7.89 9.47
N VAL A 49 -16.01 -8.26 8.97
CA VAL A 49 -15.78 -8.66 7.58
C VAL A 49 -14.91 -9.92 7.51
N ASP A 50 -15.03 -10.67 6.41
CA ASP A 50 -14.19 -11.86 6.19
C ASP A 50 -12.73 -11.49 5.86
N MET A 51 -12.52 -10.35 5.19
CA MET A 51 -11.22 -9.84 4.77
C MET A 51 -11.22 -8.31 4.75
N ALA A 52 -10.10 -7.70 5.11
CA ALA A 52 -9.87 -6.26 4.91
C ALA A 52 -8.53 -6.04 4.19
N VAL A 53 -8.51 -5.13 3.23
CA VAL A 53 -7.30 -4.69 2.53
C VAL A 53 -6.83 -3.40 3.19
N ILE A 54 -5.79 -3.46 4.02
CA ILE A 54 -5.39 -2.38 4.94
C ILE A 54 -4.06 -1.76 4.50
N ASN A 55 -3.95 -0.43 4.50
CA ASN A 55 -2.66 0.24 4.27
C ASN A 55 -1.65 -0.14 5.37
N GLY A 56 -0.39 -0.34 4.98
CA GLY A 56 0.67 -0.80 5.89
C GLY A 56 0.84 0.07 7.14
N ASN A 57 0.74 1.40 7.03
CA ASN A 57 0.85 2.29 8.18
C ASN A 57 -0.25 2.04 9.23
N TYR A 58 -1.50 1.83 8.80
CA TYR A 58 -2.62 1.56 9.71
C TYR A 58 -2.56 0.16 10.28
N ALA A 59 -2.11 -0.82 9.50
CA ALA A 59 -1.87 -2.17 9.99
C ALA A 59 -0.80 -2.16 11.11
N ILE A 60 0.33 -1.48 10.89
CA ILE A 60 1.40 -1.35 11.89
C ILE A 60 0.91 -0.61 13.14
N GLU A 61 0.18 0.50 12.98
CA GLU A 61 -0.36 1.29 14.10
C GLU A 61 -1.36 0.46 14.94
N ALA A 62 -2.14 -0.39 14.29
CA ALA A 62 -3.08 -1.31 14.95
C ALA A 62 -2.41 -2.57 15.54
N GLY A 63 -1.10 -2.73 15.36
CA GLY A 63 -0.34 -3.89 15.86
C GLY A 63 -0.54 -5.17 15.06
N LEU A 64 -1.06 -5.08 13.84
CA LEU A 64 -1.19 -6.22 12.92
C LEU A 64 0.19 -6.56 12.33
N LEU A 65 0.50 -7.85 12.29
CA LEU A 65 1.78 -8.33 11.76
C LEU A 65 1.65 -8.71 10.29
N ILE A 66 2.65 -8.34 9.49
CA ILE A 66 2.67 -8.71 8.06
C ILE A 66 2.68 -10.24 7.86
N SER A 67 3.24 -10.98 8.81
CA SER A 67 3.24 -12.45 8.84
C SER A 67 1.84 -13.06 9.00
N GLU A 68 0.86 -12.27 9.44
CA GLU A 68 -0.54 -12.69 9.59
C GLU A 68 -1.39 -12.27 8.38
N ALA A 69 -0.83 -11.51 7.44
CA ALA A 69 -1.54 -11.11 6.23
C ALA A 69 -1.79 -12.32 5.32
N LEU A 70 -3.02 -12.44 4.81
CA LEU A 70 -3.41 -13.49 3.86
C LEU A 70 -2.65 -13.38 2.53
N ALA A 71 -2.38 -12.15 2.11
CA ALA A 71 -1.60 -11.81 0.93
C ALA A 71 -1.07 -10.38 1.09
N THR A 72 0.03 -10.09 0.40
CA THR A 72 0.59 -8.75 0.27
C THR A 72 0.71 -8.39 -1.20
N GLU A 73 0.82 -7.10 -1.51
CA GLU A 73 1.23 -6.69 -2.84
C GLU A 73 2.64 -7.23 -3.12
N ASP A 74 2.86 -7.71 -4.35
CA ASP A 74 4.20 -8.09 -4.78
C ASP A 74 5.04 -6.81 -4.87
N ALA A 75 6.21 -6.80 -4.22
CA ALA A 75 7.11 -5.65 -4.20
C ALA A 75 7.56 -5.22 -5.60
N GLU A 76 7.57 -6.14 -6.56
CA GLU A 76 7.91 -5.87 -7.96
C GLU A 76 6.69 -5.53 -8.82
N SER A 77 5.46 -5.56 -8.26
CA SER A 77 4.26 -5.22 -9.00
C SER A 77 4.21 -3.75 -9.42
N GLU A 78 3.49 -3.47 -10.51
CA GLU A 78 3.20 -2.10 -10.95
C GLU A 78 2.57 -1.28 -9.82
N SER A 79 1.67 -1.88 -9.04
CA SER A 79 1.08 -1.25 -7.84
C SER A 79 2.14 -0.85 -6.83
N ALA A 80 3.01 -1.77 -6.42
CA ALA A 80 4.04 -1.50 -5.41
C ALA A 80 5.02 -0.40 -5.86
N GLN A 81 5.40 -0.40 -7.15
CA GLN A 81 6.23 0.67 -7.70
C GLN A 81 5.48 2.01 -7.75
N THR A 82 4.20 2.00 -8.14
CA THR A 82 3.36 3.20 -8.23
C THR A 82 3.05 3.81 -6.86
N TYR A 83 2.89 3.00 -5.82
CA TYR A 83 2.54 3.44 -4.47
C TYR A 83 3.75 3.65 -3.55
N THR A 84 4.96 3.81 -4.12
CA THR A 84 6.13 4.24 -3.35
C THR A 84 5.80 5.54 -2.60
N ASN A 85 5.99 5.55 -1.28
CA ASN A 85 5.80 6.77 -0.49
C ASN A 85 6.87 7.80 -0.87
N ILE A 86 6.44 9.04 -1.13
CA ILE A 86 7.32 10.11 -1.62
C ILE A 86 7.38 11.30 -0.66
N VAL A 87 8.47 12.06 -0.75
CA VAL A 87 8.57 13.40 -0.18
C VAL A 87 7.88 14.36 -1.14
N VAL A 88 6.81 15.02 -0.68
CA VAL A 88 6.06 16.00 -1.47
C VAL A 88 6.40 17.40 -0.97
N VAL A 89 6.70 18.30 -1.91
CA VAL A 89 6.94 19.72 -1.64
C VAL A 89 6.06 20.58 -2.52
N LYS A 90 5.88 21.85 -2.13
CA LYS A 90 5.23 22.83 -3.00
C LYS A 90 6.12 23.09 -4.23
N GLU A 91 5.50 23.22 -5.40
CA GLU A 91 6.18 23.57 -6.66
C GLU A 91 7.13 24.76 -6.49
N GLY A 92 8.35 24.61 -7.01
CA GLY A 92 9.44 25.58 -6.91
C GLY A 92 10.38 25.38 -5.72
N ASN A 93 10.10 24.43 -4.82
CA ASN A 93 10.95 24.12 -3.67
C ASN A 93 11.76 22.83 -3.80
N GLU A 94 11.62 22.09 -4.91
CA GLU A 94 12.24 20.79 -5.17
C GLU A 94 13.76 20.85 -5.01
N GLU A 95 14.36 21.93 -5.51
CA GLU A 95 15.80 22.18 -5.49
C GLU A 95 16.27 22.99 -4.28
N SER A 96 15.39 23.24 -3.30
CA SER A 96 15.82 23.98 -2.11
C SER A 96 16.84 23.15 -1.30
N PRO A 97 17.91 23.77 -0.76
CA PRO A 97 18.94 23.02 -0.04
C PRO A 97 18.42 22.18 1.13
N ALA A 98 17.35 22.64 1.79
CA ALA A 98 16.72 21.91 2.89
C ALA A 98 15.98 20.64 2.40
N VAL A 99 15.32 20.71 1.24
CA VAL A 99 14.62 19.57 0.65
C VAL A 99 15.61 18.53 0.16
N LEU A 100 16.66 18.95 -0.55
CA LEU A 100 17.72 18.04 -1.00
C LEU A 100 18.40 17.33 0.18
N ALA A 101 18.72 18.07 1.24
CA ALA A 101 19.31 17.47 2.45
C ALA A 101 18.36 16.46 3.14
N LEU A 102 17.05 16.73 3.14
CA LEU A 102 16.05 15.79 3.67
C LEU A 102 15.99 14.50 2.82
N VAL A 103 15.93 14.64 1.50
CA VAL A 103 15.90 13.49 0.59
C VAL A 103 17.16 12.65 0.73
N ASP A 104 18.34 13.26 0.78
CA ASP A 104 19.60 12.55 0.99
C ASP A 104 19.65 11.80 2.33
N ALA A 105 19.15 12.43 3.40
CA ALA A 105 19.07 11.79 4.70
C ALA A 105 18.13 10.57 4.70
N LEU A 106 16.94 10.72 4.10
CA LEU A 106 15.96 9.64 3.98
C LEU A 106 16.45 8.50 3.10
N LYS A 107 17.22 8.80 2.04
CA LYS A 107 17.80 7.81 1.13
C LYS A 107 19.13 7.22 1.62
N SER A 108 19.54 7.52 2.86
CA SER A 108 20.82 7.03 3.39
C SER A 108 20.79 5.55 3.72
N ALA A 109 21.97 4.89 3.66
CA ALA A 109 22.13 3.49 4.06
C ALA A 109 21.65 3.24 5.50
N LYS A 110 21.82 4.22 6.40
CA LYS A 110 21.34 4.14 7.78
C LYS A 110 19.82 4.02 7.85
N VAL A 111 19.08 4.81 7.06
CA VAL A 111 17.63 4.75 7.03
C VAL A 111 17.16 3.46 6.36
N LYS A 112 17.84 3.02 5.30
CA LYS A 112 17.57 1.72 4.67
C LYS A 112 17.67 0.55 5.67
N SER A 113 18.79 0.44 6.39
CA SER A 113 18.98 -0.60 7.40
C SER A 113 17.96 -0.49 8.53
N PHE A 114 17.63 0.74 8.97
CA PHE A 114 16.59 0.94 9.97
C PHE A 114 15.23 0.40 9.49
N ILE A 115 14.85 0.66 8.24
CA ILE A 115 13.59 0.18 7.67
C ILE A 115 13.55 -1.36 7.66
N GLU A 116 14.61 -1.99 7.14
CA GLU A 116 14.73 -3.45 7.03
C GLU A 116 14.67 -4.13 8.41
N GLU A 117 15.42 -3.63 9.38
CA GLU A 117 15.47 -4.19 10.74
C GLU A 117 14.16 -3.97 11.53
N LYS A 118 13.60 -2.76 11.42
CA LYS A 118 12.45 -2.36 12.25
C LYS A 118 11.15 -2.98 11.75
N TYR A 119 10.94 -2.99 10.44
CA TYR A 119 9.66 -3.35 9.84
C TYR A 119 9.64 -4.75 9.23
N GLN A 120 10.79 -5.42 9.12
CA GLN A 120 10.88 -6.85 8.77
C GLN A 120 10.06 -7.21 7.51
N GLY A 121 10.14 -6.36 6.49
CA GLY A 121 9.42 -6.53 5.21
C GLY A 121 8.04 -5.86 5.14
N ALA A 122 7.47 -5.38 6.27
CA ALA A 122 6.23 -4.60 6.24
C ALA A 122 6.40 -3.20 5.63
N VAL A 123 7.65 -2.70 5.59
CA VAL A 123 8.06 -1.49 4.88
C VAL A 123 9.33 -1.83 4.11
N VAL A 124 9.37 -1.49 2.82
CA VAL A 124 10.49 -1.78 1.91
C VAL A 124 11.04 -0.47 1.36
N ALA A 125 12.36 -0.30 1.41
CA ALA A 125 13.03 0.85 0.82
C ALA A 125 13.26 0.62 -0.68
N THR A 126 12.81 1.55 -1.53
CA THR A 126 12.86 1.46 -2.99
C THR A 126 14.04 2.23 -3.62
N PHE A 127 15.05 2.58 -2.80
CA PHE A 127 16.20 3.40 -3.19
C PHE A 127 17.56 2.76 -2.86
#